data_AF-A0A7J4F7S8-F1
#
_entry.id   AF-A0A7J4F7S8-F1
#
_cell.length_a   1.000
_cell.length_b   1.000
_cell.length_c   1.000
_cell.angle_alpha   90.00
_cell.angle_beta   90.00
_cell.angle_gamma   90.00
#
_symmetry.space_group_name_H-M   'P 1'
#
loop_
_entity.id
_entity.type
_entity.pdbx_description
1 polymer ?
#
loop_
_entity_poly.entity_id
_entity_poly.type
_entity_poly.pdbx_seq_one_letter_code
_entity_poly.pdbx_strand_id
1 'polypeptide(L)'
;MDPVVLCRFPFLKETGEFVRRYSPPPDVLMHSPDYADVRQDGFLAVMEALGKDRRRRREIVDEADALREILTYIVARILVSRVGDRGLIRRFALNEAARMREALSGEGDEVLSAIAGELDVTFTPVREWTEDLYAVHFTRYLALSADRIGGPSGEWKLVNRPVRSGDVLLDRDGFVRLMMEAMVRRISADLPLDVDADLLSSMTGHLKRIQEAVARTRTAEVGGPPDLDCSPPCMRHLLGETAVGANLPHHARFSLVTYLLAIGMSEEDILRLFATAPDFDDRIARYQIDHITGTTSGTEYSVPKCSTLRTYGVCRDRDLLCSQVIHPVQYYRTRRRRNDMNLALRIHHAIAGERVHGPRPTANAGTLRAMGPDAVGRWFEGEVRVRDIRGRRVQVGGRWYSVAIVRLSGDIRTLPVVDWSLALDLERSVGRTTRVRGFVTGAAEAPYLHLVAVLDRDGKAG
;
A
#
# COMPACT_ATOMS: atom_id res chain seq x y z
N MET A 1 -33.59 11.09 -2.11
CA MET A 1 -32.98 10.02 -1.29
C MET A 1 -32.76 10.58 0.11
N ASP A 2 -32.97 9.78 1.15
CA ASP A 2 -32.79 10.17 2.56
C ASP A 2 -31.33 10.66 2.80
N PRO A 3 -31.10 11.82 3.46
CA PRO A 3 -29.76 12.28 3.85
C PRO A 3 -28.89 11.21 4.53
N VAL A 4 -29.50 10.34 5.34
CA VAL A 4 -28.81 9.24 6.03
C VAL A 4 -28.26 8.21 5.03
N VAL A 5 -28.90 8.03 3.87
CA VAL A 5 -28.39 7.19 2.78
C VAL A 5 -27.34 7.96 1.95
N LEU A 6 -27.59 9.24 1.66
CA LEU A 6 -26.67 10.09 0.88
C LEU A 6 -25.28 10.17 1.50
N CYS A 7 -25.19 10.26 2.83
CA CYS A 7 -23.89 10.34 3.52
C CYS A 7 -23.04 9.08 3.38
N ARG A 8 -23.64 7.92 3.06
CA ARG A 8 -22.92 6.67 2.76
C ARG A 8 -22.29 6.69 1.37
N PHE A 9 -22.83 7.51 0.46
CA PHE A 9 -22.41 7.63 -0.92
C PHE A 9 -22.17 9.10 -1.28
N PRO A 10 -21.13 9.74 -0.72
CA PRO A 10 -20.91 11.18 -0.87
C PRO A 10 -20.47 11.62 -2.27
N PHE A 11 -20.36 10.67 -3.20
CA PHE A 11 -20.05 10.87 -4.61
C PHE A 11 -21.29 10.93 -5.52
N LEU A 12 -22.48 10.66 -5.01
CA LEU A 12 -23.73 10.76 -5.79
C LEU A 12 -24.05 12.22 -6.16
N LYS A 13 -24.69 12.43 -7.31
CA LYS A 13 -25.13 13.76 -7.76
C LYS A 13 -26.13 14.39 -6.78
N GLU A 14 -27.02 13.58 -6.24
CA GLU A 14 -28.01 13.95 -5.22
C GLU A 14 -27.31 14.43 -3.93
N THR A 15 -26.20 13.80 -3.55
CA THR A 15 -25.37 14.28 -2.43
C THR A 15 -24.78 15.65 -2.76
N GLY A 16 -24.36 15.88 -4.00
CA GLY A 16 -23.92 17.20 -4.46
C GLY A 16 -25.00 18.28 -4.39
N GLU A 17 -26.26 17.94 -4.71
CA GLU A 17 -27.41 18.85 -4.56
C GLU A 17 -27.70 19.18 -3.10
N PHE A 18 -27.65 18.17 -2.24
CA PHE A 18 -27.80 18.32 -0.80
C PHE A 18 -26.74 19.25 -0.21
N VAL A 19 -25.46 19.02 -0.54
CA VAL A 19 -24.35 19.88 -0.12
C VAL A 19 -24.56 21.32 -0.60
N ARG A 20 -24.90 21.54 -1.87
CA ARG A 20 -25.15 22.90 -2.40
C ARG A 20 -26.20 23.68 -1.63
N ARG A 21 -27.19 23.00 -1.02
CA ARG A 21 -28.28 23.62 -0.29
C ARG A 21 -27.93 23.89 1.18
N TYR A 22 -27.19 22.99 1.82
CA TYR A 22 -27.02 22.99 3.28
C TYR A 22 -25.58 23.20 3.75
N SER A 23 -24.58 23.11 2.88
CA SER A 23 -23.18 23.27 3.28
C SER A 23 -22.81 24.72 3.60
N PRO A 24 -21.97 24.96 4.62
CA PRO A 24 -21.37 26.27 4.81
C PRO A 24 -20.44 26.63 3.64
N PRO A 25 -20.15 27.92 3.41
CA PRO A 25 -19.09 28.34 2.49
C PRO A 25 -17.75 27.68 2.86
N PRO A 26 -16.85 27.43 1.88
CA PRO A 26 -15.57 26.77 2.14
C PRO A 26 -14.74 27.45 3.23
N ASP A 27 -14.68 28.78 3.24
CA ASP A 27 -13.96 29.55 4.27
C ASP A 27 -14.50 29.27 5.69
N VAL A 28 -15.83 29.26 5.84
CA VAL A 28 -16.49 28.95 7.11
C VAL A 28 -16.20 27.50 7.53
N LEU A 29 -16.28 26.54 6.61
CA LEU A 29 -15.95 25.13 6.87
C LEU A 29 -14.50 24.98 7.36
N MET A 30 -13.58 25.76 6.80
CA MET A 30 -12.15 25.63 7.06
C MET A 30 -11.66 26.40 8.29
N HIS A 31 -12.36 27.45 8.72
CA HIS A 31 -11.92 28.33 9.80
C HIS A 31 -12.84 28.40 11.01
N SER A 32 -14.15 28.17 10.86
CA SER A 32 -15.08 28.27 12.00
C SER A 32 -14.82 27.19 13.06
N PRO A 33 -14.91 27.51 14.37
CA PRO A 33 -14.88 26.53 15.45
C PRO A 33 -15.97 25.45 15.35
N ASP A 34 -17.14 25.77 14.78
CA ASP A 34 -18.31 24.87 14.72
C ASP A 34 -18.08 23.60 13.89
N TYR A 35 -17.08 23.67 13.01
CA TYR A 35 -16.65 22.59 12.10
C TYR A 35 -15.25 22.05 12.45
N ALA A 36 -14.70 22.40 13.61
CA ALA A 36 -13.39 21.91 14.03
C ALA A 36 -13.34 20.37 14.13
N ASP A 37 -14.44 19.75 14.56
CA ASP A 37 -14.58 18.31 14.62
C ASP A 37 -14.65 17.68 13.22
N VAL A 38 -15.38 18.28 12.28
CA VAL A 38 -15.44 17.85 10.87
C VAL A 38 -14.04 17.89 10.24
N ARG A 39 -13.26 18.94 10.50
CA ARG A 39 -11.87 19.04 10.03
C ARG A 39 -10.96 17.99 10.62
N GLN A 40 -11.08 17.76 11.93
CA GLN A 40 -10.32 16.73 12.63
C GLN A 40 -10.68 15.33 12.11
N ASP A 41 -11.96 15.07 11.88
CA ASP A 41 -12.46 13.81 11.31
C ASP A 41 -11.99 13.63 9.86
N GLY A 42 -11.97 14.70 9.07
CA GLY A 42 -11.43 14.69 7.70
C GLY A 42 -9.96 14.30 7.70
N PHE A 43 -9.16 14.89 8.59
CA PHE A 43 -7.76 14.46 8.79
C PHE A 43 -7.65 12.99 9.20
N LEU A 44 -8.46 12.53 10.15
CA LEU A 44 -8.44 11.14 10.62
C LEU A 44 -8.85 10.16 9.51
N ALA A 45 -9.77 10.53 8.62
CA ALA A 45 -10.13 9.72 7.46
C ALA A 45 -8.93 9.54 6.50
N VAL A 46 -8.13 10.59 6.29
CA VAL A 46 -6.88 10.49 5.50
C VAL A 46 -5.85 9.59 6.19
N MET A 47 -5.70 9.70 7.51
CA MET A 47 -4.79 8.86 8.29
C MET A 47 -5.24 7.39 8.32
N GLU A 48 -6.55 7.14 8.33
CA GLU A 48 -7.15 5.80 8.24
C GLU A 48 -6.84 5.17 6.88
N ALA A 49 -6.95 5.92 5.78
CA ALA A 49 -6.55 5.46 4.45
C ALA A 49 -5.06 5.09 4.35
N LEU A 50 -4.20 5.71 5.18
CA LEU A 50 -2.79 5.36 5.32
C LEU A 50 -2.52 4.17 6.26
N GLY A 51 -3.56 3.63 6.90
CA GLY A 51 -3.46 2.52 7.85
C GLY A 51 -2.85 2.92 9.19
N LYS A 52 -2.98 4.19 9.60
CA LYS A 52 -2.35 4.72 10.82
C LYS A 52 -3.37 4.93 11.94
N ASP A 53 -4.11 6.02 11.90
CA ASP A 53 -5.08 6.36 12.94
C ASP A 53 -6.48 5.92 12.49
N ARG A 54 -7.22 5.20 13.33
CA ARG A 54 -8.61 4.83 13.02
C ARG A 54 -9.55 5.94 13.45
N ARG A 55 -10.43 6.36 12.53
CA ARG A 55 -11.51 7.29 12.85
C ARG A 55 -12.60 6.54 13.64
N ARG A 56 -13.07 7.15 14.74
CA ARG A 56 -14.31 6.70 15.39
C ARG A 56 -15.48 7.29 14.64
N ARG A 57 -16.31 6.44 14.04
CA ARG A 57 -17.53 6.86 13.37
C ARG A 57 -18.61 7.14 14.41
N ARG A 58 -19.33 8.24 14.23
CA ARG A 58 -20.54 8.55 15.01
C ARG A 58 -21.72 7.81 14.39
N GLU A 59 -22.71 7.54 15.22
CA GLU A 59 -24.02 7.10 14.73
C GLU A 59 -24.67 8.29 14.01
N ILE A 60 -25.26 8.03 12.84
CA ILE A 60 -25.90 9.06 12.02
C ILE A 60 -27.38 8.92 12.28
N VAL A 61 -27.92 9.80 13.13
CA VAL A 61 -29.33 9.71 13.56
C VAL A 61 -30.23 10.72 12.86
N ASP A 62 -29.65 11.80 12.34
CA ASP A 62 -30.41 12.88 11.71
C ASP A 62 -29.68 13.50 10.49
N GLU A 63 -30.33 14.50 9.89
CA GLU A 63 -29.82 15.23 8.73
C GLU A 63 -28.55 16.05 9.03
N ALA A 64 -28.40 16.54 10.27
CA ALA A 64 -27.23 17.32 10.66
C ALA A 64 -25.99 16.43 10.79
N ASP A 65 -26.14 15.22 11.34
CA ASP A 65 -25.10 14.20 11.38
C ASP A 65 -24.72 13.75 9.96
N ALA A 66 -25.70 13.53 9.10
CA ALA A 66 -25.47 13.17 7.70
C ALA A 66 -24.68 14.26 6.97
N LEU A 67 -25.04 15.53 7.15
CA LEU A 67 -24.30 16.66 6.59
C LEU A 67 -22.86 16.69 7.11
N ARG A 68 -22.64 16.52 8.42
CA ARG A 68 -21.29 16.49 9.00
C ARG A 68 -20.43 15.37 8.41
N GLU A 69 -20.97 14.17 8.21
CA GLU A 69 -20.26 13.06 7.58
C GLU A 69 -19.89 13.36 6.11
N ILE A 70 -20.79 13.98 5.35
CA ILE A 70 -20.50 14.41 3.97
C ILE A 70 -19.40 15.48 3.95
N LEU A 71 -19.46 16.46 4.86
CA LEU A 71 -18.43 17.49 4.97
C LEU A 71 -17.07 16.89 5.38
N THR A 72 -17.04 15.86 6.23
CA THR A 72 -15.81 15.12 6.56
C THR A 72 -15.17 14.52 5.30
N TYR A 73 -15.97 13.91 4.42
CA TYR A 73 -15.49 13.39 3.14
C TYR A 73 -14.92 14.51 2.24
N ILE A 74 -15.60 15.67 2.18
CA ILE A 74 -15.14 16.83 1.41
C ILE A 74 -13.80 17.34 1.94
N VAL A 75 -13.66 17.51 3.26
CA VAL A 75 -12.39 17.94 3.87
C VAL A 75 -11.28 16.92 3.60
N ALA A 76 -11.56 15.61 3.70
CA ALA A 76 -10.57 14.58 3.38
C ALA A 76 -10.07 14.68 1.93
N ARG A 77 -10.98 14.88 0.96
CA ARG A 77 -10.60 15.11 -0.46
C ARG A 77 -9.76 16.36 -0.65
N ILE A 78 -10.09 17.45 0.05
CA ILE A 78 -9.31 18.69 0.02
C ILE A 78 -7.88 18.42 0.53
N LEU A 79 -7.73 17.76 1.67
CA LEU A 79 -6.43 17.44 2.26
C LEU A 79 -5.60 16.51 1.37
N VAL A 80 -6.21 15.45 0.81
CA VAL A 80 -5.55 14.52 -0.12
C VAL A 80 -5.10 15.26 -1.39
N SER A 81 -5.95 16.14 -1.92
CA SER A 81 -5.62 16.97 -3.09
C SER A 81 -4.45 17.89 -2.82
N ARG A 82 -4.44 18.56 -1.67
CA ARG A 82 -3.37 19.50 -1.31
C ARG A 82 -2.02 18.81 -1.16
N VAL A 83 -2.00 17.59 -0.64
CA VAL A 83 -0.79 16.77 -0.54
C VAL A 83 -0.32 16.30 -1.93
N GLY A 84 -1.26 15.99 -2.83
CA GLY A 84 -0.97 15.68 -4.23
C GLY A 84 -0.22 14.35 -4.47
N ASP A 85 -0.07 13.52 -3.43
CA ASP A 85 0.62 12.25 -3.51
C ASP A 85 -0.28 11.18 -4.18
N ARG A 86 0.15 10.62 -5.31
CA ARG A 86 -0.63 9.60 -6.05
C ARG A 86 -0.86 8.32 -5.25
N GLY A 87 0.10 7.91 -4.42
CA GLY A 87 -0.02 6.76 -3.54
C GLY A 87 -1.11 6.98 -2.48
N LEU A 88 -1.15 8.18 -1.90
CA LEU A 88 -2.18 8.62 -0.98
C LEU A 88 -3.55 8.69 -1.66
N ILE A 89 -3.66 9.33 -2.83
CA ILE A 89 -4.91 9.40 -3.62
C ILE A 89 -5.44 7.99 -3.87
N ARG A 90 -4.58 7.07 -4.33
CA ARG A 90 -4.97 5.68 -4.59
C ARG A 90 -5.41 4.95 -3.32
N ARG A 91 -4.71 5.14 -2.20
CA ARG A 91 -5.08 4.54 -0.90
C ARG A 91 -6.40 5.09 -0.37
N PHE A 92 -6.62 6.39 -0.49
CA PHE A 92 -7.87 7.04 -0.15
C PHE A 92 -9.02 6.48 -1.01
N ALA A 93 -8.84 6.42 -2.32
CA ALA A 93 -9.83 5.85 -3.24
C ALA A 93 -10.16 4.38 -2.92
N LEU A 94 -9.15 3.57 -2.57
CA LEU A 94 -9.36 2.17 -2.13
C LEU A 94 -10.12 2.08 -0.81
N ASN A 95 -9.85 2.98 0.14
CA ASN A 95 -10.57 3.03 1.41
C ASN A 95 -12.04 3.40 1.17
N GLU A 96 -12.31 4.42 0.36
CA GLU A 96 -13.68 4.84 0.01
C GLU A 96 -14.44 3.75 -0.78
N ALA A 97 -13.77 3.03 -1.68
CA ALA A 97 -14.37 1.88 -2.35
C ALA A 97 -14.69 0.73 -1.38
N ALA A 98 -13.86 0.49 -0.36
CA ALA A 98 -14.16 -0.48 0.70
C ALA A 98 -15.38 -0.05 1.52
N ARG A 99 -15.49 1.23 1.86
CA ARG A 99 -16.67 1.79 2.53
C ARG A 99 -17.93 1.63 1.69
N MET A 100 -17.86 1.89 0.38
CA MET A 100 -18.98 1.66 -0.52
C MET A 100 -19.40 0.18 -0.52
N ARG A 101 -18.46 -0.76 -0.55
CA ARG A 101 -18.79 -2.20 -0.45
C ARG A 101 -19.53 -2.53 0.84
N GLU A 102 -19.06 -2.00 1.97
CA GLU A 102 -19.73 -2.19 3.26
C GLU A 102 -21.14 -1.59 3.24
N ALA A 103 -21.30 -0.38 2.71
CA ALA A 103 -22.59 0.30 2.60
C ALA A 103 -23.56 -0.39 1.65
N LEU A 104 -23.06 -1.07 0.62
CA LEU A 104 -23.86 -1.89 -0.31
C LEU A 104 -24.27 -3.23 0.29
N SER A 105 -23.68 -3.64 1.42
CA SER A 105 -23.97 -4.92 2.06
C SER A 105 -25.39 -4.92 2.62
N GLY A 106 -26.30 -5.59 1.91
CA GLY A 106 -27.72 -5.70 2.29
C GLY A 106 -28.66 -4.77 1.51
N GLU A 107 -28.13 -3.92 0.65
CA GLU A 107 -28.94 -3.03 -0.21
C GLU A 107 -29.52 -3.77 -1.42
N GLY A 108 -30.73 -3.39 -1.85
CA GLY A 108 -31.41 -4.00 -2.99
C GLY A 108 -30.92 -3.50 -4.35
N ASP A 109 -31.40 -4.13 -5.42
CA ASP A 109 -30.99 -3.85 -6.80
C ASP A 109 -31.26 -2.40 -7.26
N GLU A 110 -32.25 -1.72 -6.68
CA GLU A 110 -32.54 -0.31 -6.96
C GLU A 110 -31.38 0.60 -6.54
N VAL A 111 -30.87 0.42 -5.32
CA VAL A 111 -29.72 1.16 -4.78
C VAL A 111 -28.45 0.80 -5.57
N LEU A 112 -28.25 -0.49 -5.86
CA LEU A 112 -27.15 -0.94 -6.72
C LEU A 112 -27.19 -0.26 -8.10
N SER A 113 -28.38 -0.16 -8.71
CA SER A 113 -28.57 0.48 -10.02
C SER A 113 -28.23 1.98 -9.99
N ALA A 114 -28.68 2.69 -8.96
CA ALA A 114 -28.36 4.11 -8.80
C ALA A 114 -26.84 4.35 -8.67
N ILE A 115 -26.17 3.56 -7.83
CA ILE A 115 -24.73 3.67 -7.58
C ILE A 115 -23.93 3.25 -8.81
N ALA A 116 -24.30 2.14 -9.46
CA ALA A 116 -23.65 1.67 -10.67
C ALA A 116 -23.77 2.70 -11.80
N GLY A 117 -24.95 3.32 -11.95
CA GLY A 117 -25.18 4.42 -12.90
C GLY A 117 -24.24 5.61 -12.69
N GLU A 118 -24.04 6.05 -11.43
CA GLU A 118 -23.10 7.13 -11.12
C GLU A 118 -21.64 6.76 -11.41
N LEU A 119 -21.30 5.47 -11.36
CA LEU A 119 -19.99 4.93 -11.70
C LEU A 119 -19.85 4.54 -13.18
N ASP A 120 -20.82 4.90 -14.02
CA ASP A 120 -20.86 4.58 -15.45
C ASP A 120 -20.77 3.05 -15.69
N VAL A 121 -21.46 2.27 -14.85
CA VAL A 121 -21.59 0.82 -14.96
C VAL A 121 -23.05 0.45 -15.17
N THR A 122 -23.37 -0.01 -16.36
CA THR A 122 -24.68 -0.61 -16.65
C THR A 122 -24.64 -2.12 -16.41
N PHE A 123 -25.71 -2.65 -15.82
CA PHE A 123 -25.87 -4.09 -15.63
C PHE A 123 -27.33 -4.50 -15.80
N THR A 124 -27.56 -5.79 -16.03
CA THR A 124 -28.89 -6.41 -16.00
C THR A 124 -28.91 -7.49 -14.93
N PRO A 125 -29.83 -7.45 -13.95
CA PRO A 125 -30.05 -8.57 -13.04
C PRO A 125 -30.50 -9.82 -13.82
N VAL A 126 -29.84 -10.94 -13.59
CA VAL A 126 -30.20 -12.25 -14.15
C VAL A 126 -30.56 -13.14 -12.98
N ARG A 127 -31.82 -13.59 -12.95
CA ARG A 127 -32.35 -14.44 -11.89
C ARG A 127 -32.30 -15.88 -12.37
N GLU A 128 -31.39 -16.67 -11.82
CA GLU A 128 -31.34 -18.11 -12.04
C GLU A 128 -31.90 -18.85 -10.83
N TRP A 129 -32.26 -20.12 -11.01
CA TRP A 129 -32.84 -20.95 -9.95
C TRP A 129 -31.91 -21.14 -8.75
N THR A 130 -30.60 -20.99 -8.95
CA THR A 130 -29.55 -21.27 -7.98
C THR A 130 -28.91 -20.03 -7.40
N GLU A 131 -28.84 -18.93 -8.16
CA GLU A 131 -28.15 -17.71 -7.76
C GLU A 131 -28.64 -16.48 -8.53
N ASP A 132 -28.54 -15.33 -7.87
CA ASP A 132 -28.75 -14.02 -8.47
C ASP A 132 -27.44 -13.54 -9.11
N LEU A 133 -27.49 -13.33 -10.42
CA LEU A 133 -26.35 -12.87 -11.23
C LEU A 133 -26.58 -11.45 -11.73
N TYR A 134 -25.48 -10.81 -12.11
CA TYR A 134 -25.40 -9.46 -12.64
C TYR A 134 -24.64 -9.53 -13.96
N ALA A 135 -25.35 -9.27 -15.06
CA ALA A 135 -24.79 -9.28 -16.40
C ALA A 135 -24.20 -7.90 -16.74
N VAL A 136 -22.90 -7.86 -17.06
CA VAL A 136 -22.18 -6.63 -17.44
C VAL A 136 -21.52 -6.82 -18.80
N HIS A 137 -21.75 -5.90 -19.74
CA HIS A 137 -21.19 -6.00 -21.09
C HIS A 137 -19.66 -6.14 -21.06
N PHE A 138 -19.13 -7.07 -21.88
CA PHE A 138 -17.73 -7.47 -21.82
C PHE A 138 -16.74 -6.32 -22.00
N THR A 139 -17.10 -5.27 -22.76
CA THR A 139 -16.25 -4.08 -22.94
C THR A 139 -16.05 -3.33 -21.63
N ARG A 140 -17.11 -3.13 -20.85
CA ARG A 140 -17.02 -2.47 -19.54
C ARG A 140 -16.33 -3.37 -18.52
N TYR A 141 -16.62 -4.66 -18.55
CA TYR A 141 -15.92 -5.65 -17.72
C TYR A 141 -14.40 -5.61 -17.97
N LEU A 142 -13.95 -5.68 -19.23
CA LEU A 142 -12.54 -5.65 -19.60
C LEU A 142 -11.90 -4.31 -19.21
N ALA A 143 -12.59 -3.20 -19.47
CA ALA A 143 -12.11 -1.89 -19.09
C ALA A 143 -11.75 -1.86 -17.60
N LEU A 144 -12.63 -2.35 -16.73
CA LEU A 144 -12.43 -2.33 -15.28
C LEU A 144 -11.52 -3.46 -14.75
N SER A 145 -11.56 -4.66 -15.34
CA SER A 145 -10.86 -5.85 -14.79
C SER A 145 -9.39 -5.97 -15.19
N ALA A 146 -8.96 -5.38 -16.31
CA ALA A 146 -7.67 -5.65 -16.95
C ALA A 146 -6.43 -5.31 -16.11
N ASP A 147 -6.47 -4.24 -15.29
CA ASP A 147 -5.25 -3.65 -14.72
C ASP A 147 -5.09 -3.78 -13.20
N ARG A 148 -6.16 -4.01 -12.43
CA ARG A 148 -6.14 -3.80 -10.97
C ARG A 148 -6.77 -4.87 -10.11
N ILE A 149 -7.73 -5.63 -10.63
CA ILE A 149 -8.39 -6.70 -9.88
C ILE A 149 -7.81 -8.09 -10.23
N GLY A 150 -7.16 -8.22 -11.39
CA GLY A 150 -6.46 -9.42 -11.82
C GLY A 150 -5.29 -9.78 -10.91
N GLY A 151 -5.58 -10.48 -9.81
CA GLY A 151 -4.57 -11.11 -8.97
C GLY A 151 -3.84 -12.24 -9.70
N PRO A 152 -2.83 -12.87 -9.05
CA PRO A 152 -2.09 -13.98 -9.62
C PRO A 152 -2.97 -15.18 -10.03
N SER A 153 -4.15 -15.31 -9.43
CA SER A 153 -5.13 -16.36 -9.71
C SER A 153 -5.72 -16.30 -11.12
N GLY A 154 -5.66 -15.14 -11.80
CA GLY A 154 -6.22 -14.97 -13.14
C GLY A 154 -7.75 -15.05 -13.19
N GLU A 155 -8.44 -15.05 -12.04
CA GLU A 155 -9.90 -15.17 -11.93
C GLU A 155 -10.66 -14.03 -12.63
N TRP A 156 -10.03 -12.87 -12.85
CA TRP A 156 -10.62 -11.72 -13.55
C TRP A 156 -10.29 -11.69 -15.04
N LYS A 157 -9.58 -12.69 -15.56
CA LYS A 157 -9.38 -12.81 -17.01
C LYS A 157 -10.70 -13.25 -17.65
N LEU A 158 -11.08 -12.60 -18.75
CA LEU A 158 -12.30 -12.92 -19.47
C LEU A 158 -12.41 -14.40 -19.87
N VAL A 159 -11.28 -15.04 -20.22
CA VAL A 159 -11.22 -16.47 -20.55
C VAL A 159 -11.66 -17.40 -19.41
N ASN A 160 -11.69 -16.90 -18.17
CA ASN A 160 -12.08 -17.63 -16.97
C ASN A 160 -13.47 -17.18 -16.46
N ARG A 161 -14.27 -16.49 -17.28
CA ARG A 161 -15.60 -15.98 -16.88
C ARG A 161 -16.71 -16.51 -17.78
N PRO A 162 -17.91 -16.78 -17.22
CA PRO A 162 -19.09 -17.08 -18.02
C PRO A 162 -19.49 -15.84 -18.81
N VAL A 163 -19.67 -16.02 -20.12
CA VAL A 163 -20.13 -14.97 -21.05
C VAL A 163 -21.35 -15.47 -21.81
N ARG A 164 -22.40 -14.66 -21.83
CA ARG A 164 -23.65 -14.95 -22.55
C ARG A 164 -24.07 -13.72 -23.34
N SER A 165 -24.22 -13.88 -24.65
CA SER A 165 -24.70 -12.80 -25.55
C SER A 165 -23.93 -11.48 -25.45
N GLY A 166 -22.63 -11.53 -25.13
CA GLY A 166 -21.78 -10.33 -24.96
C GLY A 166 -21.68 -9.82 -23.51
N ASP A 167 -22.44 -10.40 -22.57
CA ASP A 167 -22.37 -10.01 -21.16
C ASP A 167 -21.61 -11.03 -20.34
N VAL A 168 -20.76 -10.51 -19.44
CA VAL A 168 -20.06 -11.28 -18.42
C VAL A 168 -20.99 -11.40 -17.22
N LEU A 169 -21.23 -12.63 -16.78
CA LEU A 169 -22.09 -12.91 -15.63
C LEU A 169 -21.24 -12.91 -14.35
N LEU A 170 -21.67 -12.14 -13.36
CA LEU A 170 -21.02 -12.01 -12.06
C LEU A 170 -22.04 -12.30 -10.96
N ASP A 171 -21.60 -12.98 -9.91
CA ASP A 171 -22.34 -12.98 -8.65
C ASP A 171 -22.32 -11.58 -8.01
N ARG A 172 -23.10 -11.39 -6.94
CA ARG A 172 -23.18 -10.09 -6.26
C ARG A 172 -21.80 -9.60 -5.78
N ASP A 173 -21.00 -10.49 -5.20
CA ASP A 173 -19.66 -10.15 -4.70
C ASP A 173 -18.72 -9.74 -5.84
N GLY A 174 -18.73 -10.47 -6.96
CA GLY A 174 -18.00 -10.13 -8.17
C GLY A 174 -18.44 -8.80 -8.77
N PHE A 175 -19.74 -8.54 -8.83
CA PHE A 175 -20.27 -7.27 -9.32
C PHE A 175 -19.89 -6.10 -8.43
N VAL A 176 -20.06 -6.21 -7.11
CA VAL A 176 -19.64 -5.19 -6.14
C VAL A 176 -18.13 -4.95 -6.22
N ARG A 177 -17.33 -6.01 -6.37
CA ARG A 177 -15.88 -5.86 -6.55
C ARG A 177 -15.51 -5.14 -7.85
N LEU A 178 -16.28 -5.33 -8.93
CA LEU A 178 -16.12 -4.56 -10.17
C LEU A 178 -16.47 -3.07 -9.95
N MET A 179 -17.56 -2.78 -9.23
CA MET A 179 -17.95 -1.42 -8.86
C MET A 179 -16.91 -0.72 -8.00
N MET A 180 -16.28 -1.41 -7.05
CA MET A 180 -15.17 -0.86 -6.25
C MET A 180 -14.05 -0.33 -7.14
N GLU A 181 -13.68 -1.04 -8.20
CA GLU A 181 -12.65 -0.59 -9.14
C GLU A 181 -13.11 0.61 -9.97
N ALA A 182 -14.38 0.66 -10.38
CA ALA A 182 -14.95 1.84 -11.03
C ALA A 182 -14.86 3.07 -10.12
N MET A 183 -15.19 2.92 -8.83
CA MET A 183 -15.06 3.99 -7.83
C MET A 183 -13.62 4.44 -7.63
N VAL A 184 -12.68 3.50 -7.53
CA VAL A 184 -11.24 3.84 -7.41
C VAL A 184 -10.79 4.66 -8.61
N ARG A 185 -11.18 4.27 -9.83
CA ARG A 185 -10.85 5.01 -11.05
C ARG A 185 -11.46 6.40 -11.06
N ARG A 186 -12.73 6.53 -10.71
CA ARG A 186 -13.43 7.81 -10.61
C ARG A 186 -12.73 8.76 -9.66
N ILE A 187 -12.50 8.35 -8.41
CA ILE A 187 -11.81 9.20 -7.42
C ILE A 187 -10.38 9.53 -7.87
N SER A 188 -9.65 8.57 -8.44
CA SER A 188 -8.29 8.83 -8.92
C SER A 188 -8.23 9.76 -10.13
N ALA A 189 -9.29 9.84 -10.94
CA ALA A 189 -9.39 10.76 -12.07
C ALA A 189 -9.82 12.16 -11.61
N ASP A 190 -10.61 12.25 -10.54
CA ASP A 190 -11.13 13.51 -9.99
C ASP A 190 -10.14 14.22 -9.06
N LEU A 191 -9.09 13.54 -8.62
CA LEU A 191 -8.08 14.07 -7.70
C LEU A 191 -6.71 14.15 -8.38
N PRO A 192 -5.89 15.16 -8.08
CA PRO A 192 -6.11 16.22 -7.08
C PRO A 192 -7.05 17.33 -7.57
N LEU A 193 -7.78 17.94 -6.64
CA LEU A 193 -8.49 19.21 -6.84
C LEU A 193 -7.50 20.37 -6.80
N ASP A 194 -7.82 21.44 -7.54
CA ASP A 194 -7.14 22.73 -7.40
C ASP A 194 -7.67 23.43 -6.14
N VAL A 195 -6.82 23.54 -5.12
CA VAL A 195 -7.18 24.09 -3.80
C VAL A 195 -6.21 25.19 -3.43
N ASP A 196 -6.77 26.37 -3.14
CA ASP A 196 -6.02 27.51 -2.63
C ASP A 196 -5.31 27.17 -1.31
N ALA A 197 -4.03 27.53 -1.21
CA ALA A 197 -3.23 27.31 -0.02
C ALA A 197 -3.74 28.13 1.18
N ASP A 198 -4.29 29.32 0.93
CA ASP A 198 -4.73 30.24 1.99
C ASP A 198 -5.94 29.67 2.77
N LEU A 199 -6.83 28.97 2.05
CA LEU A 199 -7.97 28.23 2.61
C LEU A 199 -7.55 27.17 3.64
N LEU A 200 -6.30 26.69 3.57
CA LEU A 200 -5.77 25.61 4.42
C LEU A 200 -4.83 26.10 5.52
N SER A 201 -4.76 27.42 5.75
CA SER A 201 -3.91 28.01 6.79
C SER A 201 -4.16 27.42 8.19
N SER A 202 -5.42 27.11 8.54
CA SER A 202 -5.80 26.46 9.81
C SER A 202 -5.38 24.99 9.92
N MET A 203 -5.04 24.33 8.81
CA MET A 203 -4.76 22.89 8.71
C MET A 203 -3.30 22.57 8.41
N THR A 204 -2.41 23.56 8.43
CA THR A 204 -0.96 23.41 8.14
C THR A 204 -0.30 22.32 8.99
N GLY A 205 -0.62 22.25 10.28
CA GLY A 205 -0.13 21.20 11.18
C GLY A 205 -0.60 19.80 10.78
N HIS A 206 -1.86 19.65 10.39
CA HIS A 206 -2.42 18.39 9.90
C HIS A 206 -1.79 17.97 8.57
N LEU A 207 -1.63 18.90 7.63
CA LEU A 207 -0.99 18.65 6.33
C LEU A 207 0.45 18.14 6.51
N LYS A 208 1.23 18.77 7.39
CA LYS A 208 2.59 18.32 7.72
C LYS A 208 2.59 16.88 8.25
N ARG A 209 1.67 16.55 9.16
CA ARG A 209 1.53 15.19 9.70
C ARG A 209 1.15 14.16 8.62
N ILE A 210 0.27 14.53 7.68
CA ILE A 210 -0.08 13.67 6.54
C ILE A 210 1.15 13.43 5.67
N GLN A 211 1.88 14.49 5.29
CA GLN A 211 3.10 14.37 4.48
C GLN A 211 4.15 13.47 5.13
N GLU A 212 4.38 13.63 6.44
CA GLU A 212 5.28 12.75 7.19
C GLU A 212 4.79 11.29 7.19
N ALA A 213 3.48 11.06 7.34
CA ALA A 213 2.90 9.72 7.30
C ALA A 213 3.02 9.07 5.91
N VAL A 214 2.81 9.84 4.86
CA VAL A 214 3.05 9.43 3.47
C VAL A 214 4.52 9.03 3.27
N ALA A 215 5.47 9.87 3.69
CA ALA A 215 6.90 9.59 3.58
C ALA A 215 7.31 8.32 4.34
N ARG A 216 6.84 8.16 5.58
CA ARG A 216 7.06 6.93 6.36
C ARG A 216 6.48 5.69 5.67
N THR A 217 5.30 5.82 5.07
CA THR A 217 4.63 4.73 4.37
C THR A 217 5.39 4.30 3.12
N ARG A 218 5.85 5.25 2.29
CA ARG A 218 6.70 4.97 1.12
C ARG A 218 7.98 4.24 1.53
N THR A 219 8.66 4.72 2.56
CA THR A 219 9.88 4.09 3.10
C THR A 219 9.63 2.68 3.61
N ALA A 220 8.54 2.44 4.35
CA ALA A 220 8.18 1.11 4.82
C ALA A 220 7.88 0.13 3.68
N GLU A 221 7.19 0.57 2.61
CA GLU A 221 6.89 -0.28 1.45
C GLU A 221 8.14 -0.82 0.74
N VAL A 222 9.25 -0.09 0.80
CA VAL A 222 10.56 -0.50 0.24
C VAL A 222 11.51 -1.09 1.30
N GLY A 223 11.04 -1.25 2.54
CA GLY A 223 11.76 -1.91 3.64
C GLY A 223 12.75 -1.01 4.41
N GLY A 224 12.64 0.31 4.30
CA GLY A 224 13.54 1.28 4.94
C GLY A 224 14.28 2.19 3.95
N PRO A 225 15.31 2.94 4.39
CA PRO A 225 16.11 3.81 3.51
C PRO A 225 16.70 3.04 2.31
N PRO A 226 16.93 3.68 1.15
CA PRO A 226 17.48 3.00 -0.02
C PRO A 226 18.79 2.25 0.29
N ASP A 227 18.88 1.02 -0.19
CA ASP A 227 20.04 0.13 -0.02
C ASP A 227 20.42 -0.46 -1.38
N LEU A 228 21.36 0.19 -2.08
CA LEU A 228 21.70 -0.15 -3.46
C LEU A 228 22.24 -1.59 -3.61
N ASP A 229 22.75 -2.21 -2.54
CA ASP A 229 23.22 -3.60 -2.57
C ASP A 229 22.08 -4.61 -2.77
N CYS A 230 20.86 -4.22 -2.42
CA CYS A 230 19.66 -5.02 -2.68
C CYS A 230 19.20 -4.95 -4.15
N SER A 231 19.84 -4.15 -4.99
CA SER A 231 19.44 -3.95 -6.39
C SER A 231 19.67 -5.17 -7.28
N PRO A 232 18.81 -5.39 -8.29
CA PRO A 232 19.01 -6.48 -9.25
C PRO A 232 20.32 -6.28 -10.04
N PRO A 233 20.92 -7.37 -10.55
CA PRO A 233 22.19 -7.32 -11.28
C PRO A 233 22.20 -6.29 -12.41
N CYS A 234 21.12 -6.18 -13.18
CA CYS A 234 21.00 -5.20 -14.26
C CYS A 234 21.07 -3.75 -13.77
N MET A 235 20.46 -3.41 -12.63
CA MET A 235 20.51 -2.04 -12.08
C MET A 235 21.86 -1.76 -11.42
N ARG A 236 22.48 -2.75 -10.75
CA ARG A 236 23.84 -2.63 -10.23
C ARG A 236 24.85 -2.37 -11.34
N HIS A 237 24.65 -2.99 -12.50
CA HIS A 237 25.48 -2.73 -13.67
C HIS A 237 25.34 -1.27 -14.13
N LEU A 238 24.11 -0.76 -14.28
CA LEU A 238 23.89 0.64 -14.67
C LEU A 238 24.47 1.62 -13.64
N LEU A 239 24.34 1.32 -12.35
CA LEU A 239 24.97 2.10 -11.28
C LEU A 239 26.51 2.14 -11.43
N GLY A 240 27.12 0.99 -11.77
CA GLY A 240 28.55 0.91 -12.03
C GLY A 240 29.00 1.71 -13.25
N GLU A 241 28.26 1.61 -14.37
CA GLU A 241 28.48 2.42 -15.58
C GLU A 241 28.38 3.92 -15.28
N THR A 242 27.36 4.36 -14.55
CA THR A 242 27.21 5.78 -14.17
C THR A 242 28.33 6.25 -13.23
N ALA A 243 28.75 5.41 -12.29
CA ALA A 243 29.81 5.75 -11.33
C ALA A 243 31.18 6.00 -12.01
N VAL A 244 31.45 5.35 -13.14
CA VAL A 244 32.67 5.59 -13.95
C VAL A 244 32.47 6.69 -15.01
N GLY A 245 31.36 7.41 -14.97
CA GLY A 245 31.04 8.51 -15.88
C GLY A 245 30.61 8.06 -17.28
N ALA A 246 30.22 6.79 -17.46
CA ALA A 246 29.76 6.31 -18.76
C ALA A 246 28.38 6.91 -19.12
N ASN A 247 28.20 7.30 -20.38
CA ASN A 247 26.94 7.82 -20.86
C ASN A 247 25.96 6.68 -21.15
N LEU A 248 24.95 6.52 -20.28
CA LEU A 248 23.93 5.50 -20.46
C LEU A 248 23.01 5.80 -21.65
N PRO A 249 22.63 4.79 -22.47
CA PRO A 249 21.56 4.93 -23.45
C PRO A 249 20.25 5.42 -22.83
N HIS A 250 19.40 6.09 -23.61
CA HIS A 250 18.17 6.71 -23.12
C HIS A 250 17.28 5.75 -22.30
N HIS A 251 17.00 4.55 -22.81
CA HIS A 251 16.19 3.56 -22.09
C HIS A 251 16.85 3.03 -20.82
N ALA A 252 18.18 2.97 -20.78
CA ALA A 252 18.93 2.55 -19.59
C ALA A 252 18.88 3.63 -18.50
N ARG A 253 19.11 4.91 -18.87
CA ARG A 253 18.98 6.05 -17.96
C ARG A 253 17.58 6.14 -17.37
N PHE A 254 16.57 6.07 -18.22
CA PHE A 254 15.16 6.06 -17.81
C PHE A 254 14.85 4.92 -16.82
N SER A 255 15.31 3.70 -17.14
CA SER A 255 15.09 2.53 -16.29
C SER A 255 15.78 2.66 -14.93
N LEU A 256 16.97 3.26 -14.90
CA LEU A 256 17.71 3.50 -13.65
C LEU A 256 17.04 4.57 -12.80
N VAL A 257 16.72 5.73 -13.36
CA VAL A 257 16.09 6.85 -12.63
C VAL A 257 14.74 6.43 -12.04
N THR A 258 13.86 5.85 -12.86
CA THR A 258 12.56 5.36 -12.38
C THR A 258 12.71 4.31 -11.28
N TYR A 259 13.67 3.40 -11.41
CA TYR A 259 13.98 2.41 -10.38
C TYR A 259 14.46 3.02 -9.07
N LEU A 260 15.40 3.99 -9.12
CA LEU A 260 15.96 4.64 -7.94
C LEU A 260 14.90 5.43 -7.17
N LEU A 261 14.04 6.17 -7.88
CA LEU A 261 12.88 6.83 -7.29
C LEU A 261 11.94 5.82 -6.61
N ALA A 262 11.66 4.71 -7.28
CA ALA A 262 10.75 3.69 -6.77
C ALA A 262 11.28 2.93 -5.54
N ILE A 263 12.59 2.91 -5.29
CA ILE A 263 13.19 2.38 -4.05
C ILE A 263 13.37 3.46 -2.97
N GLY A 264 12.89 4.69 -3.22
CA GLY A 264 12.86 5.77 -2.25
C GLY A 264 14.06 6.72 -2.25
N MET A 265 14.86 6.73 -3.33
CA MET A 265 15.98 7.67 -3.47
C MET A 265 15.46 9.06 -3.88
N SER A 266 16.04 10.12 -3.31
CA SER A 266 15.63 11.50 -3.63
C SER A 266 16.12 11.92 -5.02
N GLU A 267 15.42 12.86 -5.65
CA GLU A 267 15.86 13.43 -6.94
C GLU A 267 17.26 14.05 -6.84
N GLU A 268 17.57 14.71 -5.72
CA GLU A 268 18.90 15.29 -5.46
C GLU A 268 20.00 14.22 -5.38
N ASP A 269 19.74 13.11 -4.69
CA ASP A 269 20.72 12.01 -4.60
C ASP A 269 20.91 11.33 -5.95
N ILE A 270 19.84 11.21 -6.76
CA ILE A 270 19.92 10.69 -8.12
C ILE A 270 20.74 11.64 -9.00
N LEU A 271 20.49 12.95 -8.94
CA LEU A 271 21.27 13.95 -9.67
C LEU A 271 22.76 13.86 -9.33
N ARG A 272 23.11 13.76 -8.04
CA ARG A 272 24.50 13.57 -7.60
C ARG A 272 25.14 12.31 -8.17
N LEU A 273 24.37 11.24 -8.33
CA LEU A 273 24.86 9.99 -8.92
C LEU A 273 25.20 10.16 -10.41
N PHE A 274 24.50 11.03 -11.15
CA PHE A 274 24.81 11.34 -12.55
C PHE A 274 25.87 12.45 -12.72
N ALA A 275 26.14 13.23 -11.67
CA ALA A 275 27.11 14.33 -11.69
C ALA A 275 28.58 13.90 -11.85
N THR A 276 28.86 12.59 -11.83
CA THR A 276 30.19 12.01 -12.08
C THR A 276 30.56 11.94 -13.57
N ALA A 277 29.63 12.20 -14.48
CA ALA A 277 29.92 12.22 -15.91
C ALA A 277 30.64 13.52 -16.34
N PRO A 278 31.68 13.45 -17.18
CA PRO A 278 32.47 14.61 -17.58
C PRO A 278 31.67 15.68 -18.36
N ASP A 279 30.56 15.29 -19.00
CA ASP A 279 29.65 16.19 -19.75
C ASP A 279 28.36 16.53 -18.96
N PHE A 280 28.38 16.43 -17.63
CA PHE A 280 27.19 16.64 -16.80
C PHE A 280 26.73 18.12 -16.81
N ASP A 281 25.52 18.34 -17.33
CA ASP A 281 24.79 19.60 -17.20
C ASP A 281 23.61 19.39 -16.23
N ASP A 282 23.70 20.01 -15.04
CA ASP A 282 22.70 19.92 -13.98
C ASP A 282 21.29 20.35 -14.46
N ARG A 283 21.21 21.36 -15.31
CA ARG A 283 19.95 21.88 -15.83
C ARG A 283 19.27 20.88 -16.77
N ILE A 284 20.06 20.23 -17.62
CA ILE A 284 19.56 19.20 -18.55
C ILE A 284 19.20 17.92 -17.79
N ALA A 285 20.04 17.50 -16.83
CA ALA A 285 19.79 16.31 -16.02
C ALA A 285 18.53 16.47 -15.16
N ARG A 286 18.34 17.63 -14.54
CA ARG A 286 17.13 17.98 -13.79
C ARG A 286 15.90 18.00 -14.69
N TYR A 287 15.97 18.62 -15.86
CA TYR A 287 14.87 18.59 -16.84
C TYR A 287 14.50 17.16 -17.27
N GLN A 288 15.48 16.27 -17.46
CA GLN A 288 15.24 14.87 -17.80
C GLN A 288 14.61 14.10 -16.64
N ILE A 289 15.06 14.34 -15.40
CA ILE A 289 14.48 13.72 -14.21
C ILE A 289 13.06 14.24 -13.98
N ASP A 290 12.82 15.54 -14.08
CA ASP A 290 11.51 16.20 -13.93
C ASP A 290 10.49 15.70 -14.96
N HIS A 291 10.94 15.42 -16.20
CA HIS A 291 10.11 14.78 -17.21
C HIS A 291 9.77 13.33 -16.89
N ILE A 292 10.68 12.60 -16.24
CA ILE A 292 10.50 11.20 -15.86
C ILE A 292 9.63 11.07 -14.60
N THR A 293 9.76 12.00 -13.65
CA THR A 293 8.93 12.09 -12.43
C THR A 293 7.54 12.65 -12.72
N GLY A 294 7.32 13.22 -13.92
CA GLY A 294 6.01 13.66 -14.38
C GLY A 294 5.58 15.01 -13.82
N THR A 295 6.51 15.77 -13.21
CA THR A 295 6.28 17.10 -12.62
C THR A 295 5.81 18.11 -13.67
N THR A 296 6.16 17.93 -14.94
CA THR A 296 5.78 18.81 -16.06
C THR A 296 4.69 18.23 -16.97
N SER A 297 4.52 16.90 -17.02
CA SER A 297 3.70 16.21 -18.04
C SER A 297 2.50 15.45 -17.48
N GLY A 298 2.26 15.51 -16.15
CA GLY A 298 1.12 14.85 -15.52
C GLY A 298 1.16 13.32 -15.58
N THR A 299 2.26 12.70 -16.01
CA THR A 299 2.42 11.24 -16.07
C THR A 299 3.73 10.83 -15.39
N GLU A 300 3.68 10.45 -14.11
CA GLU A 300 4.78 9.78 -13.42
C GLU A 300 5.01 8.40 -14.06
N TYR A 301 6.19 8.18 -14.62
CA TYR A 301 6.48 6.95 -15.35
C TYR A 301 6.74 5.78 -14.40
N SER A 302 6.06 4.66 -14.64
CA SER A 302 6.31 3.42 -13.88
C SER A 302 7.62 2.75 -14.29
N VAL A 303 8.32 2.16 -13.32
CA VAL A 303 9.50 1.34 -13.59
C VAL A 303 9.16 0.23 -14.60
N PRO A 304 9.97 0.03 -15.66
CA PRO A 304 9.72 -1.03 -16.62
C PRO A 304 9.75 -2.43 -15.97
N LYS A 305 8.79 -3.29 -16.35
CA LYS A 305 8.78 -4.72 -15.95
C LYS A 305 10.01 -5.45 -16.49
N CYS A 306 10.38 -6.57 -15.88
CA CYS A 306 11.55 -7.34 -16.31
C CYS A 306 11.48 -7.79 -17.78
N SER A 307 10.29 -8.05 -18.33
CA SER A 307 10.10 -8.34 -19.76
C SER A 307 10.45 -7.15 -20.66
N THR A 308 10.07 -5.94 -20.26
CA THR A 308 10.41 -4.70 -20.97
C THR A 308 11.91 -4.42 -20.90
N LEU A 309 12.53 -4.58 -19.72
CA LEU A 309 13.98 -4.42 -19.56
C LEU A 309 14.79 -5.40 -20.42
N ARG A 310 14.27 -6.61 -20.69
CA ARG A 310 14.88 -7.55 -21.64
C ARG A 310 14.79 -7.02 -23.07
N THR A 311 13.63 -6.50 -23.45
CA THR A 311 13.41 -5.93 -24.79
C THR A 311 14.33 -4.73 -25.04
N TYR A 312 14.57 -3.90 -24.01
CA TYR A 312 15.48 -2.76 -24.07
C TYR A 312 16.98 -3.14 -24.02
N GLY A 313 17.33 -4.42 -23.88
CA GLY A 313 18.73 -4.85 -23.72
C GLY A 313 19.36 -4.46 -22.38
N VAL A 314 18.58 -3.97 -21.40
CA VAL A 314 19.08 -3.55 -20.07
C VAL A 314 19.29 -4.76 -19.14
N CYS A 315 18.49 -5.82 -19.30
CA CYS A 315 18.53 -6.99 -18.41
C CYS A 315 19.75 -7.90 -18.69
N ARG A 316 20.79 -7.77 -17.85
CA ARG A 316 22.02 -8.57 -17.89
C ARG A 316 22.34 -9.23 -16.54
N ASP A 317 23.27 -10.20 -16.56
CA ASP A 317 23.84 -10.88 -15.39
C ASP A 317 22.80 -11.50 -14.44
N ARG A 318 21.78 -12.17 -15.01
CA ARG A 318 20.64 -12.70 -14.25
C ARG A 318 21.08 -13.73 -13.21
N ASP A 319 20.63 -13.55 -11.98
CA ASP A 319 20.81 -14.52 -10.91
C ASP A 319 19.54 -15.37 -10.68
N LEU A 320 19.59 -16.27 -9.69
CA LEU A 320 18.46 -17.13 -9.34
C LEU A 320 17.23 -16.34 -8.90
N LEU A 321 17.38 -15.21 -8.21
CA LEU A 321 16.24 -14.39 -7.78
C LEU A 321 15.57 -13.69 -8.97
N CYS A 322 16.32 -13.34 -10.02
CA CYS A 322 15.75 -12.83 -11.28
C CYS A 322 14.80 -13.80 -12.01
N SER A 323 14.78 -15.08 -11.64
CA SER A 323 13.82 -16.06 -12.18
C SER A 323 12.49 -16.12 -11.40
N GLN A 324 12.47 -15.55 -10.19
CA GLN A 324 11.35 -15.65 -9.25
C GLN A 324 10.50 -14.37 -9.19
N VAL A 325 10.85 -13.35 -9.98
CA VAL A 325 10.22 -12.02 -9.94
C VAL A 325 9.89 -11.52 -11.34
N ILE A 326 8.88 -10.67 -11.44
CA ILE A 326 8.45 -10.06 -12.70
C ILE A 326 8.83 -8.58 -12.82
N HIS A 327 9.33 -7.98 -11.74
CA HIS A 327 9.61 -6.56 -11.64
C HIS A 327 10.90 -6.26 -10.84
N PRO A 328 11.74 -5.26 -11.22
CA PRO A 328 12.98 -4.94 -10.50
C PRO A 328 12.76 -4.47 -9.06
N VAL A 329 11.70 -3.70 -8.78
CA VAL A 329 11.36 -3.31 -7.39
C VAL A 329 10.92 -4.52 -6.56
N GLN A 330 10.32 -5.55 -7.19
CA GLN A 330 10.01 -6.80 -6.49
C GLN A 330 11.29 -7.55 -6.13
N TYR A 331 12.27 -7.62 -7.05
CA TYR A 331 13.60 -8.15 -6.74
C TYR A 331 14.18 -7.47 -5.51
N TYR A 332 14.21 -6.13 -5.51
CA TYR A 332 14.77 -5.32 -4.44
C TYR A 332 14.13 -5.65 -3.09
N ARG A 333 12.80 -5.59 -3.01
CA ARG A 333 12.03 -5.91 -1.80
C ARG A 333 12.28 -7.34 -1.33
N THR A 334 12.34 -8.32 -2.24
CA THR A 334 12.61 -9.72 -1.87
C THR A 334 14.04 -9.92 -1.37
N ARG A 335 15.04 -9.30 -2.02
CA ARG A 335 16.45 -9.38 -1.61
C ARG A 335 16.64 -8.76 -0.23
N ARG A 336 16.07 -7.58 0.01
CA ARG A 336 16.13 -6.88 1.28
C ARG A 336 15.57 -7.71 2.44
N ARG A 337 14.35 -8.24 2.27
CA ARG A 337 13.73 -9.15 3.25
C ARG A 337 14.58 -10.37 3.58
N ARG A 338 15.30 -10.95 2.60
CA ARG A 338 16.23 -12.07 2.83
C ARG A 338 17.47 -11.63 3.62
N ASN A 339 18.00 -10.44 3.35
CA ASN A 339 19.15 -9.90 4.08
C ASN A 339 18.79 -9.61 5.54
N ASP A 340 17.62 -9.00 5.80
CA ASP A 340 17.15 -8.71 7.15
C ASP A 340 16.98 -9.99 7.98
N MET A 341 16.40 -11.04 7.38
CA MET A 341 16.27 -12.36 7.98
C MET A 341 17.64 -12.97 8.36
N ASN A 342 18.60 -12.92 7.43
CA ASN A 342 19.95 -13.42 7.69
C ASN A 342 20.67 -12.62 8.77
N LEU A 343 20.46 -11.31 8.83
CA LEU A 343 21.01 -10.45 9.88
C LEU A 343 20.41 -10.78 11.25
N ALA A 344 19.10 -10.93 11.34
CA ALA A 344 18.41 -11.32 12.57
C ALA A 344 18.91 -12.67 13.10
N LEU A 345 19.13 -13.66 12.21
CA LEU A 345 19.73 -14.95 12.57
C LEU A 345 21.17 -14.80 13.09
N ARG A 346 22.01 -14.00 12.42
CA ARG A 346 23.40 -13.75 12.88
C ARG A 346 23.44 -13.06 14.24
N ILE A 347 22.55 -12.10 14.49
CA ILE A 347 22.45 -11.42 15.78
C ILE A 347 21.92 -12.38 16.85
N HIS A 348 20.96 -13.23 16.51
CA HIS A 348 20.52 -14.29 17.40
C HIS A 348 21.69 -15.18 17.83
N HIS A 349 22.53 -15.65 16.88
CA HIS A 349 23.73 -16.42 17.20
C HIS A 349 24.67 -15.68 18.15
N ALA A 350 24.91 -14.39 17.89
CA ALA A 350 25.74 -13.57 18.76
C ALA A 350 25.17 -13.40 20.18
N ILE A 351 23.84 -13.45 20.33
CA ILE A 351 23.18 -13.36 21.64
C ILE A 351 23.09 -14.71 22.36
N ALA A 352 22.80 -15.79 21.62
CA ALA A 352 22.45 -17.10 22.18
C ALA A 352 23.63 -18.08 22.28
N GLY A 353 24.74 -17.86 21.56
CA GLY A 353 25.90 -18.76 21.57
C GLY A 353 25.69 -20.11 20.87
N GLU A 354 24.54 -20.34 20.24
CA GLU A 354 24.19 -21.60 19.56
C GLU A 354 24.54 -21.58 18.06
N ARG A 355 24.66 -22.74 17.41
CA ARG A 355 24.75 -22.88 15.93
C ARG A 355 23.42 -23.39 15.38
N VAL A 356 22.86 -22.74 14.36
CA VAL A 356 21.66 -23.18 13.64
C VAL A 356 22.05 -23.39 12.18
N HIS A 357 21.69 -24.53 11.63
CA HIS A 357 21.82 -24.81 10.20
C HIS A 357 20.59 -24.24 9.50
N GLY A 358 20.81 -23.33 8.54
CA GLY A 358 19.73 -22.68 7.80
C GLY A 358 19.09 -23.62 6.77
N PRO A 359 17.76 -23.70 6.66
CA PRO A 359 17.11 -24.52 5.64
C PRO A 359 16.84 -23.78 4.32
N ARG A 360 16.70 -24.57 3.24
CA ARG A 360 16.20 -24.16 1.91
C ARG A 360 14.67 -23.93 1.94
N PRO A 361 14.13 -23.09 1.04
CA PRO A 361 12.75 -22.65 1.10
C PRO A 361 11.74 -23.70 0.61
N THR A 362 10.71 -23.97 1.42
CA THR A 362 9.39 -24.45 0.97
C THR A 362 8.30 -23.82 1.85
N ALA A 363 7.19 -23.39 1.24
CA ALA A 363 6.10 -22.72 1.93
C ALA A 363 5.11 -23.71 2.55
N ASN A 364 4.59 -23.42 3.75
CA ASN A 364 3.28 -23.82 4.25
C ASN A 364 2.90 -22.97 5.47
N ALA A 365 1.59 -22.74 5.69
CA ALA A 365 1.01 -21.89 6.73
C ALA A 365 0.40 -22.72 7.89
N GLY A 366 0.48 -22.24 9.14
CA GLY A 366 -0.13 -22.89 10.32
C GLY A 366 -0.37 -21.93 11.48
N THR A 367 -1.22 -22.34 12.44
CA THR A 367 -1.69 -21.58 13.62
C THR A 367 -0.88 -21.83 14.89
N LEU A 368 -0.77 -20.81 15.76
CA LEU A 368 0.20 -20.74 16.87
C LEU A 368 -0.03 -21.77 17.97
N ARG A 369 -1.30 -22.12 18.23
CA ARG A 369 -1.69 -23.14 19.20
C ARG A 369 -1.42 -24.57 18.74
N ALA A 370 -1.10 -24.78 17.46
CA ALA A 370 -0.83 -26.10 16.86
C ALA A 370 0.64 -26.27 16.45
N MET A 371 1.55 -25.45 16.98
CA MET A 371 2.98 -25.50 16.63
C MET A 371 3.67 -26.61 17.43
N GLY A 372 3.45 -27.86 17.00
CA GLY A 372 4.27 -28.99 17.39
C GLY A 372 5.65 -28.99 16.69
N PRO A 373 6.46 -30.03 16.90
CA PRO A 373 7.81 -30.18 16.33
C PRO A 373 7.91 -29.96 14.79
N ASP A 374 6.80 -30.11 14.05
CA ASP A 374 6.72 -29.97 12.59
C ASP A 374 6.63 -28.52 12.07
N ALA A 375 6.58 -27.52 12.94
CA ALA A 375 6.43 -26.11 12.56
C ALA A 375 7.74 -25.46 12.07
N VAL A 376 8.89 -26.04 12.41
CA VAL A 376 10.21 -25.53 12.00
C VAL A 376 10.32 -25.52 10.47
N GLY A 377 10.78 -24.40 9.91
CA GLY A 377 10.93 -24.23 8.46
C GLY A 377 9.65 -23.80 7.74
N ARG A 378 8.58 -23.45 8.46
CA ARG A 378 7.30 -23.01 7.89
C ARG A 378 6.99 -21.54 8.16
N TRP A 379 6.12 -20.97 7.34
CA TRP A 379 5.57 -19.65 7.57
C TRP A 379 4.50 -19.73 8.65
N PHE A 380 4.59 -18.81 9.59
CA PHE A 380 3.63 -18.64 10.66
C PHE A 380 2.81 -17.37 10.41
N GLU A 381 1.49 -17.49 10.50
CA GLU A 381 0.59 -16.34 10.56
C GLU A 381 -0.49 -16.60 11.60
N GLY A 382 -0.63 -15.70 12.56
CA GLY A 382 -1.66 -15.81 13.59
C GLY A 382 -1.36 -14.98 14.83
N GLU A 383 -2.12 -15.22 15.89
CA GLU A 383 -2.12 -14.38 17.09
C GLU A 383 -1.07 -14.78 18.13
N VAL A 384 -0.14 -13.87 18.42
CA VAL A 384 0.81 -13.95 19.55
C VAL A 384 0.39 -13.03 20.68
N ARG A 385 0.76 -13.36 21.92
CA ARG A 385 0.71 -12.39 23.02
C ARG A 385 2.11 -11.89 23.34
N VAL A 386 2.35 -10.60 23.14
CA VAL A 386 3.65 -9.96 23.43
C VAL A 386 3.76 -9.74 24.94
N ARG A 387 4.76 -10.36 25.56
CA ARG A 387 4.99 -10.31 27.02
C ARG A 387 5.88 -9.13 27.41
N ASP A 388 7.00 -8.96 26.72
CA ASP A 388 8.02 -7.95 27.02
C ASP A 388 8.86 -7.67 25.76
N ILE A 389 9.42 -6.47 25.66
CA ILE A 389 10.36 -6.08 24.61
C ILE A 389 11.54 -5.33 25.23
N ARG A 390 12.77 -5.69 24.84
CA ARG A 390 13.98 -5.03 25.37
C ARG A 390 14.96 -4.67 24.27
N GLY A 391 15.46 -3.45 24.28
CA GLY A 391 16.58 -3.03 23.43
C GLY A 391 17.91 -3.62 23.91
N ARG A 392 18.74 -4.09 22.99
CA ARG A 392 20.13 -4.53 23.26
C ARG A 392 21.05 -4.11 22.12
N ARG A 393 22.29 -3.72 22.43
CA ARG A 393 23.35 -3.54 21.43
C ARG A 393 24.16 -4.83 21.30
N VAL A 394 24.39 -5.26 20.07
CA VAL A 394 25.11 -6.50 19.74
C VAL A 394 26.13 -6.21 18.66
N GLN A 395 27.35 -6.74 18.80
CA GLN A 395 28.39 -6.60 17.78
C GLN A 395 28.41 -7.84 16.89
N VAL A 396 28.29 -7.66 15.57
CA VAL A 396 28.34 -8.74 14.57
C VAL A 396 29.30 -8.35 13.46
N GLY A 397 30.38 -9.12 13.28
CA GLY A 397 31.40 -8.85 12.25
C GLY A 397 32.04 -7.46 12.40
N GLY A 398 32.33 -7.04 13.62
CA GLY A 398 32.95 -5.74 13.93
C GLY A 398 32.00 -4.54 13.99
N ARG A 399 30.77 -4.64 13.46
CA ARG A 399 29.76 -3.56 13.52
C ARG A 399 28.78 -3.73 14.67
N TRP A 400 28.38 -2.62 15.29
CA TRP A 400 27.37 -2.60 16.35
C TRP A 400 25.97 -2.43 15.77
N TYR A 401 25.04 -3.29 16.19
CA TYR A 401 23.63 -3.25 15.85
C TYR A 401 22.80 -3.06 17.11
N SER A 402 21.79 -2.20 17.04
CA SER A 402 20.76 -2.09 18.09
C SER A 402 19.58 -2.97 17.67
N VAL A 403 19.17 -3.89 18.55
CA VAL A 403 18.08 -4.84 18.29
C VAL A 403 17.07 -4.85 19.42
N ALA A 404 15.83 -5.21 19.09
CA ALA A 404 14.80 -5.49 20.06
C ALA A 404 14.65 -6.99 20.28
N ILE A 405 14.64 -7.43 21.53
CA ILE A 405 14.37 -8.81 21.94
C ILE A 405 12.94 -8.89 22.40
N VAL A 406 12.10 -9.60 21.66
CA VAL A 406 10.66 -9.73 21.95
C VAL A 406 10.40 -11.06 22.66
N ARG A 407 9.74 -11.03 23.81
CA ARG A 407 9.28 -12.26 24.48
C ARG A 407 7.80 -12.44 24.20
N LEU A 408 7.43 -13.62 23.70
CA LEU A 408 6.04 -14.02 23.51
C LEU A 408 5.61 -14.90 24.69
N SER A 409 4.29 -15.03 24.87
CA SER A 409 3.72 -15.99 25.82
C SER A 409 3.63 -17.38 25.17
N GLY A 410 4.11 -18.42 25.84
CA GLY A 410 4.22 -19.80 25.34
C GLY A 410 5.66 -20.28 25.20
N ASP A 411 5.87 -21.45 24.57
CA ASP A 411 7.19 -22.08 24.38
C ASP A 411 7.99 -21.49 23.19
N ILE A 412 7.39 -20.58 22.43
CA ILE A 412 8.01 -19.97 21.24
C ILE A 412 8.74 -18.68 21.61
N ARG A 413 10.02 -18.61 21.25
CA ARG A 413 10.87 -17.42 21.42
C ARG A 413 10.88 -16.61 20.11
N THR A 414 11.27 -15.33 20.16
CA THR A 414 11.51 -14.57 18.91
C THR A 414 12.99 -14.48 18.60
N LEU A 415 13.31 -14.42 17.31
CA LEU A 415 14.61 -13.90 16.90
C LEU A 415 14.68 -12.39 17.20
N PRO A 416 15.87 -11.82 17.44
CA PRO A 416 16.04 -10.39 17.61
C PRO A 416 15.49 -9.62 16.41
N VAL A 417 14.61 -8.66 16.70
CA VAL A 417 14.00 -7.80 15.70
C VAL A 417 14.98 -6.66 15.38
N VAL A 418 15.40 -6.59 14.13
CA VAL A 418 16.30 -5.55 13.59
C VAL A 418 15.55 -4.38 12.96
N ASP A 419 14.31 -4.62 12.53
CA ASP A 419 13.42 -3.59 12.02
C ASP A 419 12.76 -2.84 13.18
N TRP A 420 13.19 -1.60 13.39
CA TRP A 420 12.70 -0.77 14.48
C TRP A 420 11.24 -0.34 14.32
N SER A 421 10.71 -0.30 13.09
CA SER A 421 9.27 -0.03 12.90
C SER A 421 8.43 -1.17 13.45
N LEU A 422 8.82 -2.40 13.14
CA LEU A 422 8.21 -3.61 13.67
C LEU A 422 8.36 -3.71 15.20
N ALA A 423 9.53 -3.34 15.73
CA ALA A 423 9.78 -3.31 17.17
C ALA A 423 8.84 -2.32 17.88
N LEU A 424 8.65 -1.11 17.34
CA LEU A 424 7.75 -0.10 17.89
C LEU A 424 6.29 -0.54 17.86
N ASP A 425 5.85 -1.19 16.77
CA ASP A 425 4.47 -1.71 16.68
C ASP A 425 4.22 -2.83 17.70
N LEU A 426 5.22 -3.69 17.94
CA LEU A 426 5.16 -4.72 18.97
C LEU A 426 5.20 -4.14 20.38
N GLU A 427 5.99 -3.09 20.61
CA GLU A 427 6.05 -2.36 21.89
C GLU A 427 4.69 -1.78 22.27
N ARG A 428 4.00 -1.16 21.31
CA ARG A 428 2.62 -0.65 21.47
C ARG A 428 1.60 -1.75 21.79
N SER A 429 1.97 -3.01 21.52
CA SER A 429 1.11 -4.17 21.68
C SER A 429 1.51 -5.05 22.88
N VAL A 430 2.45 -4.61 23.72
CA VAL A 430 2.83 -5.29 24.97
C VAL A 430 1.60 -5.50 25.85
N GLY A 431 1.43 -6.74 26.33
CA GLY A 431 0.28 -7.15 27.15
C GLY A 431 -0.96 -7.56 26.35
N ARG A 432 -1.01 -7.25 25.04
CA ARG A 432 -2.14 -7.55 24.14
C ARG A 432 -1.85 -8.72 23.21
N THR A 433 -2.92 -9.32 22.71
CA THR A 433 -2.85 -10.28 21.60
C THR A 433 -2.71 -9.51 20.29
N THR A 434 -1.72 -9.88 19.50
CA THR A 434 -1.32 -9.22 18.26
C THR A 434 -1.23 -10.26 17.16
N ARG A 435 -1.87 -10.02 16.03
CA ARG A 435 -1.70 -10.88 14.87
C ARG A 435 -0.36 -10.57 14.23
N VAL A 436 0.44 -11.58 13.97
CA VAL A 436 1.77 -11.41 13.38
C VAL A 436 1.97 -12.41 12.26
N ARG A 437 2.89 -12.05 11.37
CA ARG A 437 3.43 -12.96 10.38
C ARG A 437 4.92 -13.12 10.64
N GLY A 438 5.40 -14.36 10.59
CA GLY A 438 6.79 -14.66 10.79
C GLY A 438 7.21 -15.99 10.19
N PHE A 439 8.50 -16.28 10.23
CA PHE A 439 9.04 -17.56 9.79
C PHE A 439 9.62 -18.32 10.98
N VAL A 440 9.34 -19.61 11.08
CA VAL A 440 9.74 -20.43 12.23
C VAL A 440 11.07 -21.11 11.93
N THR A 441 12.00 -20.99 12.86
CA THR A 441 13.36 -21.52 12.78
C THR A 441 13.74 -22.19 14.11
N GLY A 442 14.93 -22.78 14.21
CA GLY A 442 15.40 -23.43 15.44
C GLY A 442 15.12 -24.93 15.49
N ALA A 443 15.34 -25.53 16.66
CA ALA A 443 15.03 -26.94 16.90
C ALA A 443 13.54 -27.12 17.20
N ALA A 444 13.03 -28.33 16.95
CA ALA A 444 11.63 -28.68 17.19
C ALA A 444 11.21 -28.50 18.66
N GLU A 445 12.16 -28.69 19.59
CA GLU A 445 11.99 -28.53 21.04
C GLU A 445 12.17 -27.08 21.52
N ALA A 446 12.71 -26.20 20.67
CA ALA A 446 12.96 -24.79 20.98
C ALA A 446 12.78 -23.88 19.73
N PRO A 447 11.55 -23.75 19.21
CA PRO A 447 11.29 -22.96 18.00
C PRO A 447 11.42 -21.46 18.25
N TYR A 448 12.00 -20.77 17.26
CA TYR A 448 12.13 -19.33 17.19
C TYR A 448 11.28 -18.75 16.06
N LEU A 449 10.52 -17.71 16.35
CA LEU A 449 9.72 -16.96 15.38
C LEU A 449 10.49 -15.71 14.92
N HIS A 450 10.84 -15.66 13.64
CA HIS A 450 11.29 -14.43 12.99
C HIS A 450 10.08 -13.59 12.58
N LEU A 451 9.76 -12.56 13.37
CA LEU A 451 8.68 -11.64 13.03
C LEU A 451 9.05 -10.84 11.78
N VAL A 452 8.19 -10.84 10.77
CA VAL A 452 8.36 -10.05 9.54
C VAL A 452 7.29 -8.98 9.37
N ALA A 453 6.17 -9.09 10.09
CA ALA A 453 5.10 -8.11 10.09
C ALA A 453 4.23 -8.26 11.35
N VAL A 454 3.74 -7.13 11.84
CA VAL A 454 2.53 -7.07 12.66
C VAL A 454 1.37 -6.89 11.70
N LEU A 455 0.36 -7.74 11.82
CA LEU A 455 -0.83 -7.71 10.98
C LEU A 455 -1.96 -7.01 11.72
N ASP A 456 -2.76 -6.25 10.98
CA ASP A 456 -4.04 -5.76 11.48
C ASP A 456 -5.06 -6.90 11.62
N ARG A 457 -6.26 -6.58 12.12
CA ARG A 457 -7.34 -7.57 12.33
C ARG A 457 -7.77 -8.26 11.03
N ASP A 458 -7.52 -7.64 9.88
CA ASP A 458 -7.90 -8.12 8.55
C ASP A 458 -6.75 -8.87 7.83
N GLY A 459 -5.61 -9.07 8.50
CA GLY A 459 -4.48 -9.85 7.97
C GLY A 459 -3.56 -9.05 7.04
N LYS A 460 -3.66 -7.72 6.98
CA LYS A 460 -2.76 -6.87 6.20
C LYS A 460 -1.60 -6.37 7.06
N ALA A 461 -0.40 -6.34 6.47
CA ALA A 461 0.79 -5.77 7.13
C ALA A 461 0.70 -4.24 7.15
N GLY A 462 0.95 -3.62 8.31
CA GLY A 462 0.91 -2.17 8.55
C GLY A 462 2.12 -1.37 8.05
#